data_AF-A0A7Y5L224-F1
#
_entry.id   AF-A0A7Y5L224-F1
#
_cell.length_a   1.000
_cell.length_b   1.000
_cell.length_c   1.000
_cell.angle_alpha   90.00
_cell.angle_beta   90.00
_cell.angle_gamma   90.00
#
_symmetry.space_group_name_H-M   'P 1'
#
loop_
_entity.id
_entity.type
_entity.pdbx_description
1 polymer ?
#
loop_
_entity_poly.entity_id
_entity_poly.type
_entity_poly.pdbx_seq_one_letter_code
_entity_poly.pdbx_strand_id
1 'polypeptide(L)'
;VIDLEKGKKDFIQKFNNFVTLEVGLRNSGGLIQHNINLLAGYSSDGYGFMGLKAMAMLSGTFGVDVRVYSAMSVNKTKFPYKYDSYIVFSPIIRINY
;
A
#
# COMPACT_ATOMS: atom_id res chain seq x y z
N VAL A 1 25.54 -7.47 36.50
CA VAL A 1 25.35 -7.93 35.10
C VAL A 1 24.56 -6.84 34.39
N ILE A 2 25.20 -6.10 33.50
CA ILE A 2 24.58 -4.95 32.82
C ILE A 2 23.60 -5.51 31.79
N ASP A 3 22.34 -5.10 31.93
CA ASP A 3 21.14 -5.60 31.27
C ASP A 3 21.13 -5.17 29.78
N LEU A 4 22.08 -5.68 29.00
CA LEU A 4 22.27 -5.41 27.56
C LEU A 4 21.11 -5.92 26.70
N GLU A 5 20.24 -6.77 27.26
CA GLU A 5 19.05 -7.28 26.56
C GLU A 5 17.88 -6.29 26.54
N LYS A 6 17.73 -5.42 27.56
CA LYS A 6 16.67 -4.40 27.57
C LYS A 6 16.89 -3.32 26.51
N GLY A 7 18.12 -2.86 26.33
CA GLY A 7 18.44 -1.83 25.32
C GLY A 7 18.27 -2.30 23.88
N LYS A 8 18.48 -3.60 23.61
CA LYS A 8 18.28 -4.18 22.26
C LYS A 8 16.80 -4.30 21.88
N LYS A 9 15.93 -4.65 22.83
CA LYS A 9 14.48 -4.72 22.59
C LYS A 9 13.89 -3.34 22.27
N ASP A 10 14.35 -2.30 22.95
CA ASP A 10 13.92 -0.92 22.72
C ASP A 10 14.37 -0.37 21.35
N PHE A 11 15.60 -0.69 20.93
CA PHE A 11 16.12 -0.19 19.66
C PHE A 11 15.40 -0.80 18.45
N ILE A 12 15.02 -2.09 18.51
CA ILE A 12 14.28 -2.77 17.44
C ILE A 12 12.81 -2.32 17.39
N GLN A 13 12.17 -2.06 18.54
CA GLN A 13 10.79 -1.54 18.59
C GLN A 13 10.64 -0.09 18.14
N LYS A 14 11.74 0.69 18.08
CA LYS A 14 11.71 2.08 17.59
C LYS A 14 11.45 2.19 16.09
N PHE A 15 11.72 1.13 15.32
CA PHE A 15 11.54 1.14 13.87
C PHE A 15 10.17 0.55 13.50
N ASN A 16 9.26 1.42 13.07
CA ASN A 16 8.01 1.00 12.44
C ASN A 16 8.33 0.52 11.02
N ASN A 17 8.56 -0.77 10.87
CA ASN A 17 8.89 -1.40 9.60
C ASN A 17 7.59 -1.71 8.86
N PHE A 18 7.54 -1.34 7.59
CA PHE A 18 6.41 -1.62 6.71
C PHE A 18 6.84 -2.51 5.55
N VAL A 19 6.21 -3.66 5.40
CA VAL A 19 6.45 -4.56 4.27
C VAL A 19 5.22 -4.53 3.37
N THR A 20 5.43 -4.31 2.08
CA THR A 20 4.37 -4.35 1.07
C THR A 20 4.73 -5.35 0.00
N LEU A 21 3.74 -6.11 -0.43
CA LEU A 21 3.82 -7.00 -1.56
C LEU A 21 2.77 -6.56 -2.58
N GLU A 22 3.22 -6.43 -3.83
CA GLU A 22 2.39 -6.01 -4.95
C GLU A 22 2.58 -7.01 -6.09
N VAL A 23 1.47 -7.57 -6.56
CA VAL A 23 1.46 -8.51 -7.69
C VAL A 23 0.38 -8.09 -8.66
N GLY A 24 0.70 -8.00 -9.94
CA GLY A 24 -0.23 -7.50 -10.93
C GLY A 24 0.17 -7.78 -12.36
N LEU A 25 -0.75 -7.44 -13.26
CA LEU A 25 -0.60 -7.58 -14.69
C LEU A 25 -0.59 -6.19 -15.32
N ARG A 26 0.44 -5.93 -16.11
CA ARG A 26 0.57 -4.72 -16.91
C ARG A 26 0.51 -5.06 -18.39
N ASN A 27 -0.42 -4.43 -19.10
CA ASN A 27 -0.48 -4.47 -20.56
C ASN A 27 -0.25 -3.05 -21.11
N SER A 28 0.63 -2.94 -22.10
CA SER A 28 1.01 -1.65 -22.70
C SER A 28 0.95 -1.78 -24.22
N GLY A 29 -0.09 -1.17 -24.82
CA GLY A 29 -0.32 -1.14 -26.26
C GLY A 29 -0.19 0.29 -26.81
N GLY A 30 1.02 0.84 -26.79
CA GLY A 30 1.28 2.21 -27.26
C GLY A 30 0.64 3.27 -26.34
N LEU A 31 -0.38 3.96 -26.84
CA LEU A 31 -1.09 5.04 -26.13
C LEU A 31 -1.99 4.53 -25.00
N ILE A 32 -2.44 3.27 -25.09
CA ILE A 32 -3.34 2.66 -24.12
C ILE A 32 -2.52 1.75 -23.20
N GLN A 33 -2.55 2.05 -21.90
CA GLN A 33 -1.86 1.25 -20.87
C GLN A 33 -2.85 0.84 -19.80
N HIS A 34 -2.90 -0.45 -19.49
CA HIS A 34 -3.72 -0.99 -18.42
C HIS A 34 -2.83 -1.68 -17.39
N ASN A 35 -3.14 -1.48 -16.12
CA ASN A 35 -2.41 -2.09 -15.03
C ASN A 35 -3.38 -2.47 -13.92
N ILE A 36 -3.36 -3.73 -13.49
CA ILE A 36 -4.20 -4.22 -12.39
C ILE A 36 -3.30 -4.92 -11.38
N ASN A 37 -3.24 -4.37 -10.18
CA ASN A 37 -2.33 -4.78 -9.13
C ASN A 37 -3.12 -5.10 -7.85
N LEU A 38 -2.85 -6.26 -7.27
CA LEU A 38 -3.22 -6.58 -5.91
C LEU A 38 -2.10 -6.11 -4.98
N LEU A 39 -2.50 -5.44 -3.91
CA LEU A 39 -1.64 -4.82 -2.92
C LEU A 39 -1.95 -5.46 -1.57
N ALA A 40 -0.93 -5.91 -0.86
CA ALA A 40 -1.06 -6.32 0.52
C ALA A 40 0.13 -5.77 1.30
N GLY A 41 -0.12 -5.21 2.47
CA GLY A 41 0.93 -4.64 3.30
C GLY A 41 0.68 -4.89 4.77
N TYR A 42 1.77 -5.01 5.52
CA TYR A 42 1.73 -5.21 6.96
C TYR A 42 2.85 -4.44 7.64
N SER A 43 2.49 -3.75 8.71
CA SER A 43 3.37 -2.99 9.60
C SER A 43 3.72 -3.82 10.83
N SER A 44 4.94 -3.66 11.33
CA SER A 44 5.36 -4.20 12.63
C SER A 44 4.47 -3.75 13.80
N ASP A 45 3.74 -2.63 13.64
CA ASP A 45 2.80 -2.11 14.63
C ASP A 45 1.43 -2.81 14.63
N GLY A 46 1.23 -3.81 13.77
CA GLY A 46 -0.02 -4.56 13.67
C GLY A 46 -1.08 -3.92 12.77
N TYR A 47 -0.70 -2.90 12.00
CA TYR A 47 -1.54 -2.30 10.97
C TYR A 47 -1.25 -2.96 9.62
N GLY A 48 -2.26 -3.54 9.00
CA GLY A 48 -2.20 -4.10 7.67
C GLY A 48 -3.19 -3.45 6.72
N PHE A 49 -2.99 -3.67 5.43
CA PHE A 49 -4.00 -3.40 4.42
C PHE A 49 -3.95 -4.45 3.32
N MET A 50 -5.07 -4.65 2.68
CA MET A 50 -5.14 -5.30 1.37
C MET A 50 -5.91 -4.39 0.41
N GLY A 51 -5.64 -4.49 -0.88
CA GLY A 51 -6.30 -3.63 -1.85
C GLY A 51 -6.11 -4.08 -3.28
N LEU A 52 -6.91 -3.48 -4.15
CA LEU A 52 -6.85 -3.63 -5.59
C LEU A 52 -6.65 -2.25 -6.20
N LYS A 53 -5.67 -2.15 -7.10
CA LYS A 53 -5.35 -0.96 -7.86
C LYS A 53 -5.56 -1.26 -9.33
N ALA A 54 -6.44 -0.51 -9.98
CA ALA A 54 -6.69 -0.58 -11.41
C ALA A 54 -6.38 0.77 -12.04
N MET A 55 -5.45 0.79 -12.97
CA MET A 55 -5.02 1.97 -13.69
C MET A 55 -5.26 1.77 -15.20
N ALA A 56 -5.82 2.79 -15.83
CA ALA A 56 -6.02 2.84 -17.27
C ALA A 56 -5.57 4.20 -17.81
N MET A 57 -4.58 4.20 -18.71
CA MET A 57 -4.22 5.35 -19.53
C MET A 57 -5.03 5.28 -20.83
N LEU A 58 -5.79 6.32 -21.11
CA LEU A 58 -6.60 6.45 -22.33
C LEU A 58 -5.79 7.08 -23.47
N SER A 59 -4.75 7.85 -23.12
CA SER A 59 -3.78 8.42 -24.05
C SER A 59 -2.39 8.46 -23.42
N GLY A 60 -1.39 8.90 -24.17
CA GLY A 60 -0.05 9.15 -23.64
C GLY A 60 -0.02 10.18 -22.50
N THR A 61 -1.07 11.01 -22.38
CA THR A 61 -1.11 12.18 -21.49
C THR A 61 -2.18 12.05 -20.39
N PHE A 62 -3.27 11.32 -20.63
CA PHE A 62 -4.41 11.24 -19.71
C PHE A 62 -4.77 9.81 -19.34
N GLY A 63 -5.12 9.61 -18.07
CA GLY A 63 -5.59 8.35 -17.54
C GLY A 63 -6.32 8.49 -16.21
N VAL A 64 -6.70 7.35 -15.66
CA VAL A 64 -7.41 7.22 -14.39
C VAL A 64 -6.78 6.08 -13.61
N ASP A 65 -6.64 6.29 -12.30
CA ASP A 65 -6.27 5.29 -11.30
C ASP A 65 -7.43 5.15 -10.31
N VAL A 66 -7.89 3.92 -10.10
CA VAL A 66 -8.87 3.56 -9.09
C VAL A 66 -8.24 2.58 -8.13
N ARG A 67 -8.27 2.91 -6.85
CA ARG A 67 -7.73 2.06 -5.80
C ARG A 67 -8.76 1.79 -4.73
N VAL A 68 -8.92 0.54 -4.39
CA VAL A 68 -9.75 0.10 -3.28
C VAL A 68 -8.82 -0.49 -2.23
N TYR A 69 -8.86 0.06 -1.02
CA TYR A 69 -8.07 -0.41 0.11
C TYR A 69 -9.01 -0.82 1.23
N SER A 70 -8.70 -1.93 1.87
CA SER A 70 -9.30 -2.35 3.13
C SER A 70 -8.19 -2.41 4.17
N ALA A 71 -8.31 -1.57 5.19
CA ALA A 71 -7.41 -1.59 6.33
C ALA A 71 -7.81 -2.69 7.32
N MET A 72 -6.83 -3.37 7.89
CA MET A 72 -7.04 -4.38 8.92
C MET A 72 -6.08 -4.15 10.08
N SER A 73 -6.58 -4.26 11.30
CA SER A 73 -5.76 -4.23 12.50
C SER A 73 -5.62 -5.64 13.06
N VAL A 74 -4.39 -6.16 13.08
CA VAL A 74 -4.07 -7.45 13.72
C VAL A 74 -3.81 -7.24 15.22
N ASN A 75 -3.39 -6.03 15.62
CA ASN A 75 -3.20 -5.65 17.02
C ASN A 75 -4.42 -4.87 17.56
N LYS A 76 -5.41 -5.59 18.06
CA LYS A 76 -6.67 -5.04 18.60
C LYS A 76 -6.46 -4.11 19.81
N THR A 77 -5.34 -4.23 20.52
CA THR A 77 -5.02 -3.41 21.69
C THR A 77 -4.54 -2.00 21.31
N LYS A 78 -3.82 -1.87 20.19
CA LYS A 78 -3.28 -0.58 19.69
C LYS A 78 -4.24 0.11 18.71
N PHE A 79 -5.00 -0.65 17.91
CA PHE A 79 -5.97 -0.11 16.95
C PHE A 79 -7.30 -0.88 16.97
N PRO A 80 -8.20 -0.59 17.92
CA PRO A 80 -9.46 -1.33 18.11
C PRO A 80 -10.52 -1.10 17.01
N TYR A 81 -10.44 0.00 16.25
CA TYR A 81 -11.52 0.42 15.33
C TYR A 81 -11.11 0.58 13.86
N LYS A 82 -9.93 0.09 13.44
CA LYS A 82 -9.48 0.25 12.05
C LYS A 82 -9.92 -0.92 11.16
N TYR A 83 -11.13 -0.81 10.64
CA TYR A 83 -11.68 -1.66 9.56
C TYR A 83 -12.20 -0.82 8.38
N ASP A 84 -11.58 0.35 8.18
CA ASP A 84 -12.04 1.29 7.17
C ASP A 84 -11.68 0.79 5.78
N SER A 85 -12.63 0.91 4.86
CA SER A 85 -12.42 0.65 3.44
C SER A 85 -12.54 1.96 2.68
N TYR A 86 -11.54 2.23 1.85
CA TYR A 86 -11.45 3.47 1.08
C TYR A 86 -11.43 3.16 -0.41
N ILE A 87 -12.17 3.97 -1.17
CA ILE A 87 -12.07 4.01 -2.62
C ILE A 87 -11.43 5.34 -2.97
N VAL A 88 -10.28 5.28 -3.62
CA VAL A 88 -9.53 6.44 -4.08
C VAL A 88 -9.63 6.48 -5.60
N PHE A 89 -10.24 7.53 -6.11
CA PHE A 89 -10.25 7.85 -7.53
C PHE A 89 -9.22 8.95 -7.78
N SER A 90 -8.32 8.75 -8.74
CA SER A 90 -7.25 9.71 -9.04
C SER A 90 -7.09 9.89 -10.55
N PRO A 91 -7.27 11.11 -11.08
CA PRO A 91 -6.92 11.38 -12.47
C PRO A 91 -5.40 11.35 -12.62
N ILE A 92 -4.93 10.89 -13.78
CA ILE A 92 -3.52 10.84 -14.14
C ILE A 92 -3.29 11.80 -15.29
N ILE A 93 -2.41 12.78 -15.08
CA ILE A 93 -1.91 13.67 -16.12
C ILE A 93 -0.41 13.43 -16.24
N ARG A 94 0.03 12.97 -17.42
CA ARG A 94 1.44 12.76 -17.73
C ARG A 94 1.88 13.82 -18.72
N ILE A 95 2.91 14.58 -18.35
CA ILE A 95 3.57 15.50 -19.27
C ILE A 95 4.71 14.72 -19.93
N ASN A 96 4.58 14.46 -21.23
CA ASN A 96 5.64 13.88 -22.04
C ASN A 96 6.42 15.05 -22.66
N TYR A 97 7.69 15.18 -22.28
CA TYR A 97 8.63 16.16 -22.85
C TYR A 97 9.45 15.50 -23.95
#